data_AF-A0A4R6IR79-F1
#
_entry.id   AF-A0A4R6IR79-F1
#
_cell.length_a   1.000
_cell.length_b   1.000
_cell.length_c   1.000
_cell.angle_alpha   90.00
_cell.angle_beta   90.00
_cell.angle_gamma   90.00
#
_symmetry.space_group_name_H-M   'P 1'
#
loop_
_entity.id
_entity.type
_entity.pdbx_description
1 polymer ?
#
loop_
_entity_poly.entity_id
_entity_poly.type
_entity_poly.pdbx_seq_one_letter_code
_entity_poly.pdbx_strand_id
1 'polypeptide(L)'
;MIKLSIKERREQFQFLLALFVATVFLLCFGIFYSTKTRHEISKIELEEKVREDLEFEEVTKSTRPIIDTTYTQIVHFNPNVRAVFLKTDLLSAIASIKSAYERKAADSRYKTFLQTAQLYNILFYGRLEQKGNLIDAEGLKKSLDDCVLSRRQLQQTLAAPQPR
;
A
#
# COMPACT_ATOMS: atom_id res chain seq x y z
N MET A 1 -15.67 -62.02 -40.24
CA MET A 1 -16.49 -61.83 -39.02
C MET A 1 -16.45 -63.10 -38.20
N ILE A 2 -15.67 -63.12 -37.12
CA ILE A 2 -15.60 -64.29 -36.23
C ILE A 2 -16.92 -64.32 -35.45
N LYS A 3 -17.79 -65.30 -35.74
CA LYS A 3 -19.01 -65.55 -34.97
C LYS A 3 -18.62 -66.29 -33.69
N LEU A 4 -18.21 -65.55 -32.67
CA LEU A 4 -17.98 -66.13 -31.34
C LEU A 4 -19.32 -66.54 -30.72
N SER A 5 -19.32 -67.69 -30.05
CA SER A 5 -20.48 -68.21 -29.35
C SER A 5 -20.87 -67.30 -28.17
N ILE A 6 -22.15 -67.25 -27.82
CA ILE A 6 -22.70 -66.38 -26.76
C ILE A 6 -21.98 -66.59 -25.42
N LYS A 7 -21.49 -67.81 -25.17
CA LYS A 7 -20.74 -68.17 -23.96
C LYS A 7 -19.33 -67.56 -23.93
N GLU A 8 -18.59 -67.63 -25.03
CA GLU A 8 -17.24 -67.04 -25.16
C GLU A 8 -17.28 -65.51 -25.05
N ARG A 9 -18.32 -64.89 -25.62
CA ARG A 9 -18.55 -63.44 -25.50
C ARG A 9 -18.81 -63.02 -24.05
N ARG A 10 -19.49 -63.86 -23.25
CA ARG A 10 -19.77 -63.60 -21.84
C ARG A 10 -18.51 -63.68 -20.99
N GLU A 11 -17.65 -64.67 -21.24
CA GLU A 11 -16.38 -64.83 -20.53
C GLU A 11 -15.40 -63.69 -20.86
N GLN A 12 -15.31 -63.28 -22.13
CA GLN A 12 -14.52 -62.11 -22.54
C GLN A 12 -15.05 -60.82 -21.90
N PHE A 13 -16.37 -60.64 -21.83
CA PHE A 13 -16.97 -59.47 -21.17
C PHE A 13 -16.68 -59.44 -19.68
N GLN A 14 -16.77 -60.59 -18.99
CA GLN A 14 -16.44 -60.69 -17.56
C GLN A 14 -14.97 -60.39 -17.29
N PHE A 15 -14.06 -60.86 -18.15
CA PHE A 15 -12.65 -60.57 -18.04
C PHE A 15 -12.33 -59.09 -18.24
N LEU A 16 -12.92 -58.47 -19.27
CA LEU A 16 -12.79 -57.03 -19.53
C LEU A 16 -13.38 -56.18 -18.38
N LEU A 17 -14.51 -56.60 -17.82
CA LEU A 17 -15.14 -55.93 -16.67
C LEU A 17 -14.25 -56.01 -15.42
N ALA A 18 -13.69 -57.19 -15.13
CA ALA A 18 -12.79 -57.36 -14.00
C ALA A 18 -11.52 -56.51 -14.15
N LEU A 19 -10.94 -56.45 -15.35
CA LEU A 19 -9.77 -55.64 -15.64
C LEU A 19 -10.09 -54.14 -15.51
N PHE A 20 -11.26 -53.70 -16.01
CA PHE A 20 -11.70 -52.31 -15.87
C PHE A 20 -11.91 -51.90 -14.41
N VAL A 21 -12.54 -52.75 -13.60
CA VAL A 21 -12.72 -52.48 -12.16
C VAL A 21 -11.37 -52.42 -11.44
N ALA A 22 -10.43 -53.31 -11.77
CA ALA A 22 -9.10 -53.32 -11.18
C ALA A 22 -8.30 -52.06 -11.54
N THR A 23 -8.35 -51.59 -12.79
CA THR A 23 -7.63 -50.38 -13.21
C THR A 23 -8.24 -49.11 -12.61
N VAL A 24 -9.57 -49.00 -12.55
CA VAL A 24 -10.24 -47.89 -11.88
C VAL A 24 -9.91 -47.87 -10.39
N PHE A 25 -9.90 -49.04 -9.73
CA PHE A 25 -9.53 -49.14 -8.32
C PHE A 25 -8.09 -48.70 -8.07
N LEU A 26 -7.14 -49.13 -8.90
CA LEU A 26 -5.73 -48.73 -8.80
C LEU A 26 -5.54 -47.23 -9.04
N LEU A 27 -6.26 -46.64 -10.01
CA LEU A 27 -6.21 -45.21 -10.28
C LEU A 27 -6.81 -44.39 -9.13
N CYS A 28 -7.98 -44.80 -8.62
CA CYS A 28 -8.58 -44.17 -7.45
C CYS A 28 -7.65 -44.28 -6.23
N PHE A 29 -7.09 -45.45 -5.96
CA PHE A 29 -6.15 -45.64 -4.87
C PHE A 29 -4.91 -44.77 -5.03
N GLY A 30 -4.34 -44.69 -6.25
CA GLY A 30 -3.21 -43.82 -6.56
C GLY A 30 -3.50 -42.34 -6.29
N ILE A 31 -4.66 -41.84 -6.75
CA ILE A 31 -5.08 -40.44 -6.53
C ILE A 31 -5.33 -40.15 -5.05
N PHE A 32 -6.00 -41.05 -4.32
CA PHE A 32 -6.28 -40.87 -2.89
C PHE A 32 -5.03 -41.00 -2.01
N TYR A 33 -4.08 -41.86 -2.39
CA TYR A 33 -2.83 -42.02 -1.64
C TYR A 33 -1.83 -40.91 -1.95
N SER A 34 -1.78 -40.42 -3.19
CA SER A 34 -0.93 -39.29 -3.58
C SER A 34 -1.43 -37.94 -3.07
N THR A 35 -2.70 -37.83 -2.67
CA THR A 35 -3.27 -36.59 -2.13
C THR A 35 -3.09 -36.46 -0.61
N LYS A 36 -2.76 -37.54 0.11
CA LYS A 36 -2.45 -37.47 1.55
C LYS A 36 -1.13 -36.74 1.88
N THR A 37 -0.24 -36.55 0.90
CA THR A 37 0.98 -35.73 1.07
C THR A 37 0.74 -34.24 0.86
N ARG A 38 -0.50 -33.81 0.58
CA ARG A 38 -0.84 -32.40 0.40
C ARG A 38 -1.15 -31.74 1.76
N HIS A 39 -0.07 -31.54 2.51
CA HIS A 39 0.06 -30.58 3.62
C HIS A 39 -0.79 -30.89 4.86
N GLU A 40 -0.41 -31.90 5.63
CA GLU A 40 -0.50 -31.75 7.08
C GLU A 40 0.48 -30.63 7.45
N ILE A 41 0.01 -29.38 7.50
CA ILE A 41 0.73 -28.30 8.17
C ILE A 41 1.00 -28.85 9.56
N SER A 42 2.26 -29.13 9.86
CA SER A 42 2.65 -29.62 11.18
C SER A 42 2.12 -28.62 12.20
N LYS A 43 1.61 -29.10 13.35
CA LYS A 43 1.12 -28.21 14.41
C LYS A 43 2.14 -27.11 14.75
N ILE A 44 3.43 -27.42 14.61
CA ILE A 44 4.57 -26.50 14.79
C ILE A 44 4.58 -25.39 13.73
N GLU A 45 4.37 -25.72 12.45
CA GLU A 45 4.34 -24.73 11.37
C GLU A 45 3.10 -23.82 11.47
N LEU A 46 1.97 -24.38 11.94
CA LEU A 46 0.77 -23.60 12.22
C LEU A 46 0.99 -22.65 13.40
N GLU A 47 1.61 -23.13 14.48
CA GLU A 47 1.93 -22.32 15.66
C GLU A 47 2.90 -21.17 15.31
N GLU A 48 3.89 -21.44 14.46
CA GLU A 48 4.82 -20.42 13.97
C GLU A 48 4.10 -19.35 13.14
N LYS A 49 3.24 -19.74 12.19
CA LYS A 49 2.43 -18.79 11.40
C LYS A 49 1.51 -17.94 12.28
N VAL A 50 0.83 -18.57 13.25
CA VAL A 50 -0.04 -17.84 14.19
C VAL A 50 0.77 -16.84 15.01
N ARG A 51 1.98 -17.20 15.46
CA ARG A 51 2.87 -16.27 16.16
C ARG A 51 3.28 -15.09 15.27
N GLU A 52 3.68 -15.35 14.04
CA GLU A 52 4.04 -14.29 13.08
C GLU A 52 2.87 -13.34 12.77
N ASP A 53 1.65 -13.88 12.67
CA ASP A 53 0.42 -13.09 12.47
C ASP A 53 0.12 -12.20 13.67
N LEU A 54 0.26 -12.72 14.90
CA LEU A 54 0.07 -11.94 16.13
C LEU A 54 1.11 -10.83 16.27
N GLU A 55 2.38 -11.11 15.96
CA GLU A 55 3.44 -10.09 15.93
C GLU A 55 3.11 -8.97 14.93
N PHE A 56 2.63 -9.33 13.73
CA PHE A 56 2.22 -8.36 12.72
C PHE A 56 1.01 -7.52 13.17
N GLU A 57 0.02 -8.15 13.79
CA GLU A 57 -1.15 -7.46 14.33
C GLU A 57 -0.75 -6.45 15.42
N GLU A 58 0.15 -6.81 16.32
CA GLU A 58 0.64 -5.93 17.38
C GLU A 58 1.40 -4.72 16.82
N VAL A 59 2.29 -4.94 15.85
CA VAL A 59 3.01 -3.85 15.17
C VAL A 59 2.04 -2.95 14.42
N THR A 60 1.04 -3.52 13.75
CA THR A 60 0.02 -2.75 13.03
C THR A 60 -0.81 -1.91 14.00
N LYS A 61 -1.23 -2.50 15.13
CA LYS A 61 -2.02 -1.81 16.16
C LYS A 61 -1.27 -0.63 16.78
N SER A 62 0.03 -0.79 17.04
CA SER A 62 0.87 0.27 17.60
C SER A 62 1.24 1.35 16.57
N THR A 63 1.41 0.97 15.29
CA THR A 63 1.85 1.91 14.24
C THR A 63 0.67 2.69 13.63
N ARG A 64 -0.53 2.11 13.58
CA ARG A 64 -1.75 2.74 13.05
C ARG A 64 -2.03 4.16 13.59
N PRO A 65 -2.02 4.42 14.91
CA PRO A 65 -2.26 5.78 15.41
C PRO A 65 -1.18 6.78 14.95
N ILE A 66 0.07 6.33 14.78
CA ILE A 66 1.16 7.17 14.25
C ILE A 66 0.86 7.53 12.80
N ILE A 67 0.40 6.57 11.99
CA ILE A 67 0.03 6.79 10.58
C ILE A 67 -1.12 7.80 10.47
N ASP A 68 -2.18 7.65 11.26
CA ASP A 68 -3.37 8.50 11.21
C ASP A 68 -3.07 9.94 11.67
N THR A 69 -2.29 10.06 12.76
CA THR A 69 -1.87 11.37 13.29
C THR A 69 -0.91 12.08 12.35
N THR A 70 0.06 11.37 11.79
CA THR A 70 1.02 11.93 10.81
C THR A 70 0.29 12.46 9.57
N TYR A 71 -0.68 11.71 9.04
CA TYR A 71 -1.49 12.18 7.91
C TYR A 71 -2.23 13.48 8.23
N THR A 72 -2.89 13.53 9.38
CA THR A 72 -3.63 14.70 9.85
C THR A 72 -2.70 15.91 9.96
N GLN A 73 -1.52 15.72 10.54
CA GLN A 73 -0.51 16.78 10.65
C GLN A 73 -0.01 17.27 9.28
N ILE A 74 0.21 16.38 8.30
CA ILE A 74 0.62 16.76 6.94
C ILE A 74 -0.49 17.57 6.24
N VAL A 75 -1.75 17.14 6.34
CA VAL A 75 -2.89 17.82 5.70
C VAL A 75 -3.10 19.22 6.28
N HIS A 76 -2.95 19.37 7.60
CA HIS A 76 -3.12 20.64 8.30
C HIS A 76 -1.82 21.45 8.42
N PHE A 77 -0.75 21.04 7.75
CA PHE A 77 0.54 21.72 7.82
C PHE A 77 0.43 23.17 7.32
N ASN A 78 0.85 24.12 8.17
CA ASN A 78 0.92 25.54 7.84
C ASN A 78 2.32 26.09 8.18
N PRO A 79 3.13 26.45 7.16
CA PRO A 79 4.49 26.94 7.37
C PRO A 79 4.53 28.29 8.09
N ASN A 80 3.45 29.09 8.06
CA ASN A 80 3.46 30.45 8.60
C ASN A 80 3.45 30.52 10.13
N VAL A 81 3.09 29.43 10.82
CA VAL A 81 2.80 29.48 12.26
C VAL A 81 3.92 28.87 13.11
N ARG A 82 4.54 27.73 12.73
CA ARG A 82 5.58 27.02 13.51
C ARG A 82 6.48 26.09 12.65
N ALA A 83 7.11 26.60 11.60
CA ALA A 83 7.69 25.78 10.52
C ALA A 83 8.78 24.76 10.92
N VAL A 84 9.68 25.10 11.85
CA VAL A 84 10.91 24.29 12.05
C VAL A 84 10.66 23.05 12.92
N PHE A 85 10.03 23.22 14.08
CA PHE A 85 9.74 22.10 14.99
C PHE A 85 8.75 21.11 14.38
N LEU A 86 7.69 21.62 13.75
CA LEU A 86 6.64 20.79 13.15
C LEU A 86 7.17 19.95 11.98
N LYS A 87 8.13 20.49 11.21
CA LYS A 87 8.81 19.75 10.14
C LYS A 87 9.65 18.61 10.68
N THR A 88 10.46 18.88 11.71
CA THR A 88 11.32 17.85 12.33
C THR A 88 10.48 16.74 12.95
N ASP A 89 9.39 17.08 13.62
CA ASP A 89 8.47 16.12 14.24
C ASP A 89 7.81 15.22 13.18
N LEU A 90 7.32 15.81 12.08
CA LEU A 90 6.75 15.07 10.95
C LEU A 90 7.76 14.11 10.31
N LEU A 91 8.99 14.57 10.07
CA LEU A 91 10.05 13.73 9.51
C LEU A 91 10.41 12.57 10.46
N SER A 92 10.41 12.82 11.78
CA SER A 92 10.62 11.79 12.78
C SER A 92 9.47 10.78 12.81
N ALA A 93 8.22 11.24 12.70
CA ALA A 93 7.05 10.36 12.61
C ALA A 93 7.07 9.48 11.35
N ILE A 94 7.43 10.05 10.19
CA ILE A 94 7.62 9.30 8.94
C ILE A 94 8.75 8.27 9.07
N ALA A 95 9.87 8.64 9.70
CA ALA A 95 10.97 7.72 9.98
C ALA A 95 10.55 6.59 10.93
N SER A 96 9.71 6.87 11.93
CA SER A 96 9.14 5.88 12.83
C SER A 96 8.28 4.86 12.07
N ILE A 97 7.41 5.32 11.16
CA ILE A 97 6.63 4.44 10.28
C ILE A 97 7.56 3.57 9.42
N LYS A 98 8.62 4.15 8.84
CA LYS A 98 9.62 3.39 8.07
C LYS A 98 10.34 2.34 8.94
N SER A 99 10.66 2.67 10.19
CA SER A 99 11.33 1.76 11.12
C SER A 99 10.49 0.51 11.41
N ALA A 100 9.14 0.61 11.33
CA ALA A 100 8.27 -0.55 11.47
C ALA A 100 8.53 -1.60 10.39
N TYR A 101 8.83 -1.18 9.16
CA TYR A 101 9.28 -2.07 8.09
C TYR A 101 10.67 -2.64 8.36
N GLU A 102 11.63 -1.80 8.75
CA GLU A 102 13.04 -2.22 8.92
C GLU A 102 13.21 -3.33 9.96
N ARG A 103 12.34 -3.40 10.98
CA ARG A 103 12.34 -4.47 12.00
C ARG A 103 12.05 -5.87 11.43
N LYS A 104 11.27 -5.97 10.34
CA LYS A 104 10.86 -7.25 9.72
C LYS A 104 10.83 -7.13 8.19
N ALA A 105 11.93 -6.64 7.61
CA ALA A 105 12.02 -6.37 6.16
C ALA A 105 11.88 -7.62 5.26
N ALA A 106 12.09 -8.82 5.81
CA ALA A 106 11.92 -10.08 5.09
C ALA A 106 10.43 -10.42 4.81
N ASP A 107 9.52 -9.93 5.64
CA ASP A 107 8.09 -10.18 5.48
C ASP A 107 7.49 -9.16 4.49
N SER A 108 6.87 -9.68 3.43
CA SER A 108 6.22 -8.89 2.39
C SER A 108 5.11 -7.98 2.91
N ARG A 109 4.43 -8.35 4.00
CA ARG A 109 3.32 -7.58 4.60
C ARG A 109 3.79 -6.25 5.17
N TYR A 110 5.02 -6.22 5.69
CA TYR A 110 5.60 -5.01 6.26
C TYR A 110 5.94 -3.96 5.20
N LYS A 111 5.96 -4.31 3.91
CA LYS A 111 6.20 -3.35 2.80
C LYS A 111 5.19 -2.21 2.79
N THR A 112 3.97 -2.43 3.29
CA THR A 112 2.95 -1.38 3.40
C THR A 112 3.45 -0.21 4.27
N PHE A 113 4.21 -0.47 5.34
CA PHE A 113 4.78 0.61 6.16
C PHE A 113 5.83 1.42 5.39
N LEU A 114 6.67 0.77 4.58
CA LEU A 114 7.63 1.46 3.72
C LEU A 114 6.93 2.34 2.68
N GLN A 115 5.92 1.79 1.99
CA GLN A 115 5.14 2.53 1.00
C GLN A 115 4.39 3.70 1.63
N THR A 116 3.84 3.53 2.83
CA THR A 116 3.17 4.59 3.58
C THR A 116 4.14 5.72 3.92
N ALA A 117 5.33 5.38 4.42
CA ALA A 117 6.36 6.37 4.73
C ALA A 117 6.82 7.14 3.47
N GLN A 118 6.99 6.46 2.33
CA GLN A 118 7.33 7.10 1.06
C GLN A 118 6.22 8.04 0.57
N LEU A 119 4.97 7.59 0.61
CA LEU A 119 3.81 8.40 0.24
C LEU A 119 3.71 9.66 1.10
N TYR A 120 3.87 9.52 2.42
CA TYR A 120 3.80 10.65 3.35
C TYR A 120 4.94 11.64 3.15
N ASN A 121 6.12 11.15 2.79
CA ASN A 121 7.25 12.01 2.46
C ASN A 121 6.95 12.86 1.22
N ILE A 122 6.46 12.23 0.14
CA ILE A 122 6.04 12.93 -1.09
C ILE A 122 4.92 13.93 -0.78
N LEU A 123 3.91 13.51 -0.02
CA LEU A 123 2.78 14.37 0.35
C LEU A 123 3.23 15.59 1.16
N PHE A 124 4.14 15.39 2.11
CA PHE A 124 4.69 16.48 2.93
C PHE A 124 5.42 17.52 2.10
N TYR A 125 6.34 17.09 1.23
CA TYR A 125 7.07 18.02 0.36
C TYR A 125 6.15 18.71 -0.65
N GLY A 126 5.17 17.98 -1.22
CA GLY A 126 4.17 18.58 -2.11
C GLY A 126 3.32 19.65 -1.41
N ARG A 127 2.94 19.43 -0.15
CA ARG A 127 2.25 20.44 0.67
C ARG A 127 3.12 21.65 0.97
N LEU A 128 4.40 21.43 1.27
CA LEU A 128 5.36 22.50 1.53
C LEU A 128 5.52 23.41 0.30
N GLU A 129 5.73 22.82 -0.86
CA GLU A 129 5.84 23.55 -2.14
C GLU A 129 4.55 24.29 -2.48
N GLN A 130 3.39 23.62 -2.34
CA GLN A 130 2.09 24.25 -2.59
C GLN A 130 1.89 25.50 -1.72
N LYS A 131 2.26 25.44 -0.43
CA LYS A 131 2.14 26.60 0.47
C LYS A 131 3.12 27.71 0.11
N GLY A 132 4.36 27.38 -0.26
CA GLY A 132 5.33 28.36 -0.77
C GLY A 132 4.80 29.10 -1.99
N ASN A 133 4.31 28.36 -2.99
CA ASN A 133 3.78 28.94 -4.23
C ASN A 133 2.57 29.85 -3.97
N LEU A 134 1.70 29.51 -3.00
CA LEU A 134 0.57 30.37 -2.63
C LEU A 134 1.02 31.69 -1.99
N ILE A 135 2.04 31.64 -1.12
CA ILE A 135 2.61 32.83 -0.48
C ILE A 135 3.26 33.73 -1.53
N ASP A 136 4.03 33.15 -2.45
CA ASP A 136 4.70 33.89 -3.53
C ASP A 136 3.68 34.55 -4.47
N ALA A 137 2.60 33.84 -4.83
CA ALA A 137 1.52 34.38 -5.65
C ALA A 137 0.81 35.56 -4.96
N GLU A 138 0.56 35.47 -3.65
CA GLU A 138 -0.04 36.55 -2.86
C GLU A 138 0.90 37.76 -2.76
N GLY A 139 2.20 37.53 -2.55
CA GLY A 139 3.22 38.58 -2.55
C GLY A 139 3.36 39.30 -3.89
N LEU A 140 3.32 38.55 -5.00
CA LEU A 140 3.35 39.11 -6.35
C LEU A 140 2.11 39.96 -6.64
N LYS A 141 0.93 39.48 -6.24
CA LYS A 141 -0.32 40.24 -6.36
C LYS A 141 -0.24 41.56 -5.61
N LYS A 142 0.24 41.55 -4.37
CA LYS A 142 0.42 42.77 -3.58
C LYS A 142 1.40 43.74 -4.23
N SER A 143 2.52 43.24 -4.73
CA SER A 143 3.53 44.06 -5.41
C SER A 143 2.97 44.71 -6.69
N LEU A 144 2.11 43.98 -7.42
CA LEU A 144 1.40 44.51 -8.57
C LEU A 144 0.41 45.62 -8.18
N ASP A 145 -0.36 45.42 -7.12
CA ASP A 145 -1.32 46.41 -6.61
C ASP A 145 -0.61 47.71 -6.17
N ASP A 146 0.53 47.60 -5.48
CA ASP A 146 1.36 48.73 -5.07
C ASP A 146 1.96 49.48 -6.29
N CYS A 147 2.37 48.75 -7.33
CA CYS A 147 2.83 49.34 -8.59
C CYS A 147 1.71 50.10 -9.32
N VAL A 148 0.50 49.55 -9.35
CA VAL A 148 -0.66 50.20 -9.95
C VAL A 148 -1.05 51.46 -9.18
N LEU A 149 -1.03 51.42 -7.84
CA LEU A 149 -1.31 52.57 -6.98
C LEU A 149 -0.29 53.70 -7.15
N SER A 150 1.01 53.38 -7.10
CA SER A 150 2.08 54.36 -7.30
C SER A 150 2.02 55.00 -8.70
N ARG A 151 1.73 54.22 -9.74
CA ARG A 151 1.50 54.77 -11.09
C ARG A 151 0.33 55.75 -11.13
N ARG A 152 -0.79 55.43 -10.47
CA ARG A 152 -1.96 56.34 -10.41
C ARG A 152 -1.63 57.64 -9.67
N GLN A 153 -0.90 57.54 -8.55
CA GLN A 153 -0.45 58.72 -7.80
C GLN A 153 0.46 59.62 -8.64
N LEU A 154 1.41 59.04 -9.39
CA LEU A 154 2.27 59.79 -10.31
C LEU A 154 1.49 60.48 -11.42
N GLN A 155 0.47 59.83 -11.98
CA GLN A 155 -0.39 60.46 -12.98
C GLN A 155 -1.18 61.65 -12.40
N GLN A 156 -1.64 61.55 -11.16
CA GLN A 156 -2.36 62.63 -10.49
C GLN A 156 -1.45 63.83 -10.18
N THR A 157 -0.21 63.58 -9.75
CA THR A 157 0.76 64.67 -9.49
C THR A 157 1.20 65.36 -10.77
N LEU A 158 1.35 64.63 -11.88
CA LEU A 158 1.68 65.21 -13.19
C LEU A 158 0.51 65.98 -13.82
N ALA A 159 -0.73 65.57 -13.55
CA ALA A 159 -1.94 66.24 -14.07
C ALA A 159 -2.40 67.43 -13.21
N ALA A 160 -1.87 67.58 -11.99
CA ALA A 160 -2.19 68.71 -11.13
C ALA A 160 -1.52 70.00 -11.66
N PRO A 161 -2.26 71.13 -11.78
CA PRO A 161 -1.66 72.40 -12.17
C PRO A 161 -0.61 72.81 -11.14
N GLN A 162 0.61 73.11 -11.58
CA GLN A 162 1.63 73.66 -10.68
C GLN A 162 1.15 75.03 -10.17
N PRO A 163 1.11 75.26 -8.84
CA PRO A 163 0.86 76.59 -8.31
C PRO A 163 2.05 77.48 -8.70
N ARG A 164 1.75 78.57 -9.43
CA ARG A 164 2.70 79.66 -9.67
C ARG A 164 2.90 80.49 -8.40
#